data_AF-A0ABD0Y2E4-F1
#
_entry.id   AF-A0ABD0Y2E4-F1
#
_cell.length_a   1.000
_cell.length_b   1.000
_cell.length_c   1.000
_cell.angle_alpha   90.00
_cell.angle_beta   90.00
_cell.angle_gamma   90.00
#
_symmetry.space_group_name_H-M   'P 1'
#
loop_
_entity.id
_entity.type
_entity.pdbx_description
1 polymer ?
#
loop_
_entity_poly.entity_id
_entity_poly.type
_entity_poly.pdbx_seq_one_letter_code
_entity_poly.pdbx_strand_id
1 'polypeptide(L)'
;MTSDYKLIYFNARGKAEHIRFIFAYAGVDYEDCRVPKEKWPETKKSMPFGMVPVLEYEGRTVGQSNAIARYLAKKFDLTGRDEWEALECDALVDTLSDLKQSKSQLYIYLHIF
;
A
#
# COMPACT_ATOMS: atom_id res chain seq x y z
N MET A 1 11.45 -17.39 11.73
CA MET A 1 12.23 -16.14 11.82
C MET A 1 11.25 -15.02 11.53
N THR A 2 11.11 -14.03 12.40
CA THR A 2 10.26 -12.87 12.09
C THR A 2 10.86 -12.15 10.89
N SER A 3 10.08 -12.05 9.81
CA SER A 3 10.50 -11.31 8.62
C SER A 3 10.80 -9.85 8.95
N ASP A 4 11.80 -9.27 8.30
CA ASP A 4 12.19 -7.86 8.45
C ASP A 4 11.13 -6.89 7.89
N TYR A 5 10.10 -7.40 7.23
CA TYR A 5 8.99 -6.61 6.72
C TYR A 5 7.90 -6.42 7.77
N LYS A 6 7.47 -5.17 7.95
CA LYS A 6 6.27 -4.83 8.71
C LYS A 6 5.40 -3.84 7.95
N LEU A 7 4.15 -4.24 7.71
CA LEU A 7 3.15 -3.44 7.04
C LEU A 7 2.18 -2.86 8.07
N ILE A 8 2.14 -1.54 8.18
CA ILE A 8 1.29 -0.82 9.12
C ILE A 8 0.06 -0.29 8.39
N TYR A 9 -1.13 -0.71 8.82
CA TYR A 9 -2.41 -0.21 8.30
C TYR A 9 -3.53 -0.33 9.34
N PHE A 10 -4.71 0.19 9.03
CA PHE A 10 -5.90 -0.08 9.84
C PHE A 10 -6.28 -1.56 9.79
N ASN A 11 -7.11 -2.00 10.75
CA ASN A 11 -7.78 -3.30 10.69
C ASN A 11 -8.88 -3.33 9.61
N ALA A 12 -8.46 -3.16 8.35
CA ALA A 12 -9.27 -3.15 7.15
C ALA A 12 -8.40 -3.54 5.95
N ARG A 13 -9.05 -3.89 4.84
CA ARG A 13 -8.37 -4.17 3.56
C ARG A 13 -7.80 -2.89 2.96
N GLY A 14 -8.68 -2.02 2.48
CA GLY A 14 -8.34 -0.67 2.01
C GLY A 14 -7.17 -0.62 1.03
N LYS A 15 -6.30 0.38 1.21
CA LYS A 15 -5.11 0.61 0.37
C LYS A 15 -3.94 -0.34 0.69
N ALA A 16 -4.01 -1.13 1.76
CA ALA A 16 -2.95 -2.09 2.11
C ALA A 16 -3.16 -3.47 1.48
N GLU A 17 -4.38 -3.80 1.05
CA GLU A 17 -4.72 -5.17 0.68
C GLU A 17 -3.91 -5.72 -0.49
N HIS A 18 -3.69 -4.90 -1.52
CA HIS A 18 -2.89 -5.34 -2.66
C HIS A 18 -1.42 -5.58 -2.27
N ILE A 19 -0.91 -4.92 -1.22
CA ILE A 19 0.42 -5.19 -0.66
C ILE A 19 0.42 -6.55 0.06
N ARG A 20 -0.64 -6.85 0.83
CA ARG A 20 -0.81 -8.15 1.48
C ARG A 20 -0.86 -9.29 0.48
N PHE A 21 -1.52 -9.09 -0.67
CA PHE A 21 -1.56 -10.07 -1.75
C PHE A 21 -0.18 -10.33 -2.37
N ILE A 22 0.66 -9.30 -2.52
CA ILE A 22 2.03 -9.47 -3.00
C ILE A 22 2.84 -10.37 -2.06
N PHE A 23 2.79 -10.11 -0.74
CA PHE A 23 3.46 -10.97 0.24
C PHE A 23 2.94 -12.42 0.21
N ALA A 24 1.61 -12.58 0.17
CA ALA A 24 0.99 -13.90 0.12
C ALA A 24 1.37 -14.68 -1.16
N TYR A 25 1.38 -14.01 -2.31
CA TYR A 25 1.76 -14.62 -3.59
C TYR A 25 3.24 -15.00 -3.62
N ALA A 26 4.12 -14.13 -3.11
CA ALA A 26 5.55 -14.37 -3.03
C ALA A 26 5.95 -15.42 -1.97
N GLY A 27 5.02 -15.85 -1.11
CA GLY A 27 5.31 -16.75 0.00
C GLY A 27 6.26 -16.14 1.05
N VAL A 28 6.26 -14.81 1.17
CA VAL A 28 7.14 -14.06 2.08
C VAL A 28 6.37 -13.68 3.33
N ASP A 29 6.85 -14.15 4.48
CA ASP A 29 6.32 -13.74 5.79
C ASP A 29 6.50 -12.23 6.00
N TYR A 30 5.61 -11.61 6.78
CA TYR A 30 5.71 -10.20 7.20
C TYR A 30 4.85 -9.98 8.45
N GLU A 31 5.15 -8.94 9.22
CA GLU A 31 4.27 -8.47 10.30
C GLU A 31 3.12 -7.61 9.73
N ASP A 32 1.88 -8.10 9.78
CA ASP A 32 0.66 -7.32 9.45
C ASP A 32 0.22 -6.52 10.69
N CYS A 33 0.85 -5.36 10.89
CA CYS A 33 0.61 -4.49 12.03
C CYS A 33 -0.69 -3.69 11.84
N ARG A 34 -1.77 -4.17 12.47
CA ARG A 34 -3.11 -3.56 12.39
C ARG A 34 -3.37 -2.56 13.50
N VAL A 35 -3.38 -1.27 13.16
CA VAL A 35 -3.57 -0.15 14.09
C VAL A 35 -5.07 -0.01 14.44
N PRO A 36 -5.45 -0.13 15.73
CA PRO A 36 -6.80 0.19 16.19
C PRO A 36 -7.10 1.68 16.02
N LYS A 37 -8.36 2.04 15.78
CA LYS A 37 -8.78 3.42 15.54
C LYS A 37 -8.44 4.34 16.72
N GLU A 38 -8.51 3.80 17.93
CA GLU A 38 -8.28 4.50 19.20
C GLU A 38 -6.80 4.90 19.36
N LYS A 39 -5.89 4.10 18.79
CA LYS A 39 -4.44 4.36 18.81
C LYS A 39 -3.99 5.26 17.66
N TRP A 40 -4.81 5.42 16.62
CA TRP A 40 -4.45 6.17 15.42
C TRP A 40 -4.00 7.62 15.67
N PRO A 41 -4.65 8.42 16.54
CA PRO A 41 -4.21 9.80 16.77
C PRO A 41 -2.75 9.91 17.23
N GLU A 42 -2.28 8.93 18.00
CA GLU A 42 -0.90 8.87 18.46
C GLU A 42 0.02 8.30 17.38
N THR A 43 -0.34 7.16 16.80
CA THR A 43 0.46 6.53 15.73
C THR A 43 0.68 7.46 14.55
N LYS A 44 -0.33 8.24 14.15
CA LYS A 44 -0.27 9.18 13.02
C LYS A 44 0.92 10.13 13.09
N LYS A 45 1.30 10.60 14.29
CA LYS A 45 2.40 11.55 14.48
C LYS A 45 3.75 10.99 14.04
N SER A 46 3.90 9.66 14.11
CA SER A 46 5.11 8.93 13.73
C SER A 46 5.11 8.43 12.28
N MET A 47 4.00 8.55 11.55
CA MET A 47 3.87 8.00 10.19
C MET A 47 4.30 9.01 9.13
N PRO A 48 5.01 8.57 8.07
CA PRO A 48 5.27 9.41 6.89
C PRO A 48 3.99 10.03 6.35
N PHE A 49 4.03 11.35 6.13
CA PHE A 49 2.89 12.15 5.66
C PHE A 49 1.64 12.11 6.57
N GLY A 50 1.74 11.54 7.78
CA GLY A 50 0.59 11.32 8.66
C GLY A 50 -0.46 10.39 8.06
N MET A 51 -0.06 9.43 7.22
CA MET A 51 -0.93 8.53 6.47
C MET A 51 -0.48 7.08 6.59
N VAL A 52 -1.40 6.15 6.26
CA VAL A 52 -1.14 4.72 6.11
C VAL A 52 -1.73 4.26 4.76
N PRO A 53 -1.19 3.21 4.09
CA PRO A 53 -0.22 2.24 4.59
C PRO A 53 1.22 2.74 4.63
N VAL A 54 2.00 2.12 5.52
CA VAL A 54 3.43 2.34 5.72
C VAL A 54 4.14 0.97 5.74
N LEU A 55 5.27 0.87 5.05
CA LEU A 55 6.15 -0.29 5.13
C LEU A 55 7.40 0.08 5.94
N GLU A 56 7.71 -0.73 6.94
CA GLU A 56 9.00 -0.76 7.62
C GLU A 56 9.80 -1.95 7.09
N TYR A 57 11.04 -1.70 6.67
CA TYR A 57 11.95 -2.73 6.18
C TYR A 57 13.40 -2.29 6.39
N GLU A 58 14.23 -3.12 7.04
CA GLU A 58 15.65 -2.84 7.33
C GLU A 58 15.89 -1.48 8.00
N GLY A 59 15.04 -1.13 8.96
CA GLY A 59 15.11 0.15 9.69
C GLY A 59 14.70 1.38 8.87
N ARG A 60 14.21 1.20 7.64
CA ARG A 60 13.68 2.27 6.79
C ARG A 60 12.15 2.24 6.81
N THR A 61 11.55 3.41 6.74
CA THR A 61 10.10 3.59 6.76
C THR A 61 9.66 4.36 5.51
N VAL A 62 8.67 3.84 4.78
CA VAL A 62 8.14 4.49 3.57
C VAL A 62 6.61 4.42 3.54
N GLY A 63 5.97 5.49 3.08
CA GLY A 63 4.52 5.54 2.84
C GLY A 63 4.16 5.39 1.36
N GLN A 64 2.87 5.51 1.05
CA GLN A 64 2.25 5.41 -0.30
C GLN A 64 2.07 3.98 -0.81
N SER A 65 0.81 3.56 -0.91
CA SER A 65 0.43 2.17 -1.17
C SER A 65 0.93 1.63 -2.50
N ASN A 66 0.89 2.42 -3.57
CA ASN A 66 1.28 1.96 -4.91
C ASN A 66 2.80 1.93 -5.04
N ALA A 67 3.51 2.88 -4.42
CA ALA A 67 4.98 2.88 -4.40
C ALA A 67 5.52 1.65 -3.65
N ILE A 68 4.95 1.33 -2.49
CA ILE A 68 5.28 0.12 -1.73
C ILE A 68 5.01 -1.14 -2.56
N ALA A 69 3.83 -1.22 -3.19
CA ALA A 69 3.46 -2.37 -4.01
C ALA A 69 4.41 -2.57 -5.20
N ARG A 70 4.74 -1.50 -5.93
CA ARG A 70 5.69 -1.55 -7.05
C ARG A 70 7.08 -2.00 -6.62
N TYR A 71 7.57 -1.49 -5.49
CA TYR A 71 8.85 -1.91 -4.92
C TYR A 71 8.88 -3.42 -4.62
N LEU A 72 7.85 -3.92 -3.94
CA LEU A 72 7.77 -5.34 -3.58
C LEU A 72 7.55 -6.22 -4.81
N ALA A 73 6.70 -5.80 -5.75
CA ALA A 73 6.49 -6.50 -7.01
C ALA A 73 7.81 -6.64 -7.78
N LYS A 74 8.59 -5.55 -7.92
CA LYS A 74 9.91 -5.62 -8.56
C LYS A 74 10.87 -6.54 -7.79
N LYS A 75 10.86 -6.46 -6.46
CA LYS A 75 11.73 -7.28 -5.60
C LYS A 75 11.42 -8.78 -5.68
N PHE A 76 10.17 -9.13 -5.96
CA PHE A 76 9.70 -10.51 -6.06
C PHE A 76 9.43 -10.95 -7.51
N ASP A 77 9.96 -10.22 -8.50
CA ASP A 77 9.88 -10.56 -9.92
C ASP A 77 8.44 -10.65 -10.48
N LEU A 78 7.59 -9.71 -10.06
CA LEU A 78 6.15 -9.65 -10.40
C LEU A 78 5.78 -8.47 -11.31
N THR A 79 6.75 -7.81 -11.95
CA THR A 79 6.54 -6.61 -12.79
C THR A 79 6.66 -6.89 -14.29
N GLY A 80 6.63 -8.15 -14.71
CA GLY A 80 6.86 -8.54 -16.10
C GLY A 80 8.34 -8.75 -16.42
N ARG A 81 8.62 -9.02 -17.69
CA ARG A 81 9.90 -9.52 -18.20
C ARG A 81 10.89 -8.42 -18.55
N ASP A 82 10.41 -7.22 -18.82
CA ASP A 82 11.22 -6.07 -19.21
C ASP A 82 10.63 -4.74 -18.70
N GLU A 83 11.33 -3.65 -18.98
CA GLU A 83 10.91 -2.30 -18.56
C GLU A 83 9.61 -1.84 -19.25
N TRP A 84 9.24 -2.41 -20.40
CA TRP A 84 8.00 -2.07 -21.07
C TRP A 84 6.81 -2.75 -20.39
N GLU A 85 6.90 -4.03 -20.06
CA GLU A 85 5.86 -4.73 -19.29
C GLU A 85 5.69 -4.13 -17.88
N ALA A 86 6.78 -3.69 -17.26
CA ALA A 86 6.73 -2.98 -15.98
C ALA A 86 5.98 -1.64 -16.11
N LEU A 87 6.22 -0.90 -17.19
CA LEU A 87 5.49 0.34 -17.50
C LEU A 87 4.00 0.07 -17.73
N GLU A 88 3.64 -1.00 -18.44
CA GLU A 88 2.24 -1.40 -18.65
C GLU A 88 1.55 -1.75 -17.32
N CYS A 89 2.24 -2.45 -16.42
CA CYS A 89 1.74 -2.71 -15.07
C CYS A 89 1.48 -1.41 -14.32
N ASP A 90 2.40 -0.45 -14.39
CA ASP A 90 2.26 0.86 -13.74
C ASP A 90 1.09 1.66 -14.31
N ALA A 91 0.94 1.70 -15.63
CA ALA A 91 -0.16 2.37 -16.29
C ALA A 91 -1.52 1.81 -15.84
N LEU A 92 -1.64 0.48 -15.69
CA LEU A 92 -2.86 -0.17 -15.19
C LEU A 92 -3.14 0.17 -13.72
N VAL A 93 -2.13 0.13 -12.85
CA VAL A 93 -2.27 0.47 -11.42
C VAL A 93 -2.67 1.92 -11.23
N ASP A 94 -2.07 2.83 -11.99
CA ASP A 94 -2.36 4.26 -11.89
C ASP A 94 -3.74 4.58 -12.48
N THR A 95 -4.13 3.96 -13.60
CA THR A 95 -5.50 4.05 -14.13
C THR A 95 -6.55 3.61 -13.10
N LEU A 96 -6.31 2.50 -12.39
CA LEU A 96 -7.20 2.05 -11.31
C LEU A 96 -7.25 3.04 -10.13
N SER A 97 -6.16 3.77 -9.90
CA SER A 97 -6.07 4.77 -8.84
C SER A 97 -6.87 6.03 -9.20
N ASP A 98 -6.79 6.48 -10.45
CA ASP A 98 -7.56 7.60 -10.97
C ASP A 98 -9.06 7.29 -10.97
N LEU A 99 -9.46 6.07 -11.37
CA LEU A 99 -10.85 5.63 -11.31
C LEU A 99 -11.41 5.62 -9.88
N LYS A 100 -10.59 5.22 -8.89
CA LYS A 100 -10.98 5.28 -7.46
C LYS A 100 -11.14 6.73 -6.99
N GLN A 101 -10.26 7.63 -7.43
CA GLN A 101 -10.32 9.05 -7.09
C GLN A 101 -11.57 9.70 -7.70
N SER A 102 -11.86 9.45 -8.98
CA SER A 102 -13.06 9.95 -9.67
C SER A 102 -14.35 9.59 -8.93
N LYS A 103 -14.50 8.33 -8.50
CA LYS A 103 -15.67 7.89 -7.72
C LYS A 103 -15.77 8.59 -6.37
N SER A 104 -14.63 8.83 -5.71
CA SER A 104 -14.58 9.58 -4.46
C SER A 104 -15.00 11.04 -4.67
N GLN A 105 -14.56 11.67 -5.77
CA GLN A 105 -14.91 13.04 -6.12
C GLN A 105 -16.41 13.18 -6.39
N LEU A 106 -17.00 12.24 -7.13
CA LEU A 106 -18.44 12.20 -7.40
C LEU A 106 -19.26 11.99 -6.13
N TYR A 107 -18.83 11.09 -5.24
CA TYR A 107 -19.49 10.87 -3.96
C TYR A 107 -19.51 12.13 -3.09
N ILE A 108 -18.37 12.84 -3.01
CA ILE A 108 -18.26 14.13 -2.30
C ILE A 108 -19.19 15.16 -2.96
N TYR A 109 -19.18 15.29 -4.28
CA TYR A 109 -20.03 16.23 -5.00
C TYR A 109 -21.53 16.00 -4.74
N LEU A 110 -21.97 14.74 -4.71
CA LEU A 110 -23.39 14.39 -4.53
C LEU A 110 -23.91 14.45 -3.08
N HIS A 111 -23.03 14.51 -2.08
CA HIS A 111 -23.43 14.41 -0.66
C HIS A 111 -22.96 15.58 0.20
N ILE A 112 -22.11 16.47 -0.32
CA ILE A 112 -21.56 17.62 0.41
C ILE A 112 -21.93 18.96 -0.25
N PHE A 113 -22.34 18.96 -1.52
CA PHE A 113 -22.90 20.10 -2.24
C PHE A 113 -24.32 19.78 -2.69
#